data_AF-A0A165EU27-F1
#
_entry.id   AF-A0A165EU27-F1
#
_cell.length_a   1.000
_cell.length_b   1.000
_cell.length_c   1.000
_cell.angle_alpha   90.00
_cell.angle_beta   90.00
_cell.angle_gamma   90.00
#
_symmetry.space_group_name_H-M   'P 1'
#
loop_
_entity.id
_entity.type
_entity.pdbx_description
1 polymer ?
#
loop_
_entity_poly.entity_id
_entity_poly.type
_entity_poly.pdbx_seq_one_letter_code
_entity_poly.pdbx_strand_id
1 'polypeptide(L)' 'PTKFPQICVEFLDPNMTCHIQPLDQGIIQCFKAHYCRLFYERTLARDIAGQTDLYKINQEIMGLANKAWKTVGDTTVANC' A
#
# COMPACT_ATOMS: atom_id res chain seq x y z
N PRO A 1 1.74 -28.28 -24.17
CA PRO A 1 0.53 -27.71 -23.54
C PRO A 1 0.91 -26.84 -22.33
N THR A 2 0.51 -25.57 -22.30
CA THR A 2 0.71 -24.69 -21.14
C THR A 2 -0.13 -25.21 -19.97
N LYS A 3 0.44 -25.20 -18.76
CA LYS A 3 -0.15 -25.79 -17.54
C LYS A 3 -1.44 -25.10 -17.10
N PHE A 4 -1.72 -23.90 -17.62
CA PHE A 4 -2.91 -23.09 -17.29
C PHE A 4 -3.50 -22.49 -18.57
N PRO A 5 -4.52 -23.10 -19.18
CA PRO A 5 -5.07 -22.66 -20.47
C PRO A 5 -5.85 -21.34 -20.39
N GLN A 6 -6.14 -20.86 -19.18
CA GLN A 6 -6.93 -19.64 -18.92
C GLN A 6 -6.07 -18.45 -18.47
N ILE A 7 -4.74 -18.60 -18.43
CA ILE A 7 -3.82 -17.52 -18.06
C ILE A 7 -3.11 -17.04 -19.31
N CYS A 8 -3.32 -15.77 -19.66
CA CYS A 8 -2.51 -15.06 -20.64
C CYS A 8 -1.40 -14.29 -19.92
N VAL A 9 -0.18 -14.34 -20.46
CA VAL A 9 0.95 -13.57 -19.96
C VAL A 9 1.32 -12.56 -21.04
N GLU A 10 1.20 -11.28 -20.70
CA GLU A 10 1.57 -10.17 -21.59
C GLU A 10 3.03 -9.77 -21.32
N PHE A 11 3.80 -9.58 -22.40
CA PHE A 11 5.18 -9.07 -22.32
C PHE A 11 5.17 -7.57 -22.59
N LEU A 12 5.75 -6.81 -21.67
CA LEU A 12 5.87 -5.36 -21.78
C LEU A 12 7.30 -4.99 -22.15
N ASP A 13 7.44 -3.90 -22.90
CA ASP A 13 8.75 -3.31 -23.16
C ASP A 13 9.43 -2.87 -21.86
N PRO A 14 10.77 -2.76 -21.83
CA PRO A 14 11.49 -2.27 -20.67
C PRO A 14 10.97 -0.90 -20.20
N ASN A 15 10.93 -0.70 -18.89
CA ASN A 15 10.49 0.55 -18.22
C ASN A 15 9.01 0.91 -18.40
N MET A 16 8.15 -0.01 -18.84
CA MET A 16 6.71 0.24 -18.97
C MET A 16 5.91 -0.02 -17.68
N THR A 17 6.51 -0.64 -16.67
CA THR A 17 5.81 -1.08 -15.45
C THR A 17 5.05 0.07 -14.77
N CYS A 18 5.71 1.23 -14.58
CA CYS A 18 5.08 2.40 -13.95
C CYS A 18 3.97 3.05 -14.77
N HIS A 19 3.90 2.77 -16.08
CA HIS A 19 2.94 3.38 -17.01
C HIS A 19 1.73 2.49 -17.28
N ILE A 20 1.82 1.19 -17.03
CA ILE A 20 0.78 0.23 -17.41
C ILE A 20 0.30 -0.58 -16.21
N GLN A 21 1.09 -0.72 -15.15
CA GLN A 21 0.66 -1.48 -13.98
C GLN A 21 -0.14 -0.57 -13.03
N PRO A 22 -1.45 -0.85 -12.81
CA PRO A 22 -2.30 -0.03 -11.93
C PRO A 22 -1.75 0.08 -10.51
N LEU A 23 -0.99 -0.93 -10.09
CA LEU A 23 -0.32 -0.96 -8.80
C LEU A 23 0.64 0.23 -8.63
N ASP A 24 1.40 0.56 -9.67
CA ASP A 24 2.36 1.65 -9.68
C ASP A 24 1.72 3.01 -10.04
N GLN A 25 0.60 3.02 -10.78
CA GLN A 25 -0.05 4.25 -11.23
C GLN A 25 -0.83 5.00 -10.14
N GLY A 26 -1.17 4.36 -9.02
CA GLY A 26 -1.82 5.09 -7.92
C GLY A 26 -2.18 4.25 -6.70
N ILE A 27 -2.33 2.93 -6.83
CA ILE A 27 -2.67 2.06 -5.69
C ILE A 27 -1.59 2.12 -4.61
N ILE A 28 -0.31 1.95 -4.97
CA ILE A 28 0.81 2.06 -4.01
C ILE A 28 0.88 3.46 -3.41
N GLN A 29 0.66 4.51 -4.21
CA GLN A 29 0.69 5.89 -3.73
C GLN A 29 -0.41 6.13 -2.68
N CYS A 30 -1.64 5.71 -2.98
CA CYS A 30 -2.79 5.81 -2.09
C CYS A 30 -2.56 5.01 -0.79
N PHE A 31 -2.09 3.77 -0.92
CA PHE A 31 -1.71 2.93 0.22
C PHE A 31 -0.68 3.62 1.12
N LYS A 32 0.42 4.14 0.55
CA LYS A 32 1.47 4.84 1.29
C LYS A 32 0.93 6.07 2.02
N ALA A 33 0.07 6.86 1.37
CA ALA A 33 -0.55 8.02 1.99
C ALA A 33 -1.40 7.62 3.21
N HIS A 34 -2.24 6.59 3.09
CA HIS A 34 -3.03 6.09 4.21
C HIS A 34 -2.18 5.52 5.33
N TYR A 35 -1.16 4.73 4.99
CA TYR A 35 -0.23 4.17 5.97
C TYR A 35 0.51 5.26 6.74
N CYS A 36 1.06 6.26 6.04
CA CYS A 36 1.77 7.38 6.66
C CYS A 36 0.86 8.14 7.63
N ARG A 37 -0.38 8.44 7.23
CA ARG A 37 -1.35 9.09 8.13
C ARG A 37 -1.57 8.29 9.41
N LEU A 38 -1.88 7.00 9.28
CA LEU A 38 -2.12 6.11 10.41
C LEU A 38 -0.90 5.97 11.32
N PHE A 39 0.30 5.93 10.72
CA PHE A 39 1.55 5.87 11.47
C PHE A 39 1.77 7.13 12.30
N TYR A 40 1.55 8.32 11.73
CA TYR A 40 1.65 9.58 12.47
C TYR A 40 0.58 9.71 13.56
N GLU A 41 -0.65 9.29 13.31
CA GLU A 41 -1.70 9.26 14.34
C GLU A 41 -1.29 8.38 15.53
N ARG A 42 -0.71 7.20 15.26
CA ARG A 42 -0.16 6.34 16.32
C ARG A 42 0.97 7.02 17.07
N THR A 43 1.92 7.63 16.36
CA THR A 43 3.07 8.34 16.96
C THR A 43 2.60 9.46 17.87
N LEU A 44 1.63 10.27 17.44
CA LEU A 44 1.04 11.33 18.25
C LEU A 44 0.36 10.78 19.52
N ALA A 45 -0.40 9.69 19.38
CA ALA A 45 -1.04 9.06 20.54
C ALA A 45 -0.03 8.55 21.57
N ARG A 46 1.13 8.05 21.12
CA ARG A 46 2.22 7.61 22.00
C ARG A 46 2.89 8.78 22.72
N ASP A 47 3.07 9.90 22.02
CA ASP A 47 3.65 11.13 22.58
C ASP A 47 2.77 11.68 23.71
N ILE A 48 1.45 11.77 23.45
CA ILE A 48 0.46 12.16 24.47
C ILE A 48 0.48 11.21 25.67
N ALA A 49 0.69 9.92 25.44
CA ALA A 49 0.79 8.90 26.49
C ALA A 49 2.14 8.89 27.22
N GLY A 50 3.08 9.79 26.88
CA GLY A 50 4.40 9.89 27.50
C GLY A 50 5.31 8.69 27.20
N GLN A 51 5.06 7.96 26.11
CA GLN A 51 5.89 6.83 25.73
C GLN A 51 7.22 7.29 25.14
N THR A 52 8.27 6.49 25.31
CA THR A 52 9.54 6.67 24.62
C THR A 52 9.55 5.88 23.31
N ASP A 53 10.43 6.24 22.37
CA ASP A 53 10.54 5.56 21.06
C ASP A 53 9.24 5.61 20.23
N LEU A 54 8.75 6.83 19.99
CA LEU A 54 7.49 7.12 19.31
C LEU A 54 7.39 6.46 17.92
N TYR A 55 8.53 6.35 17.23
CA TYR A 55 8.63 5.83 15.87
C TYR A 55 8.95 4.33 15.80
N LYS A 56 9.02 3.64 16.94
CA LYS A 56 9.32 2.20 16.98
C LYS A 56 8.43 1.40 16.05
N ILE A 57 9.04 0.62 15.17
CA ILE A 57 8.36 -0.35 14.33
C ILE A 57 8.27 -1.67 15.10
N ASN A 58 7.06 -2.17 15.29
CA ASN A 58 6.76 -3.44 15.96
C ASN A 58 5.60 -4.15 15.22
N GLN A 59 5.08 -5.24 15.78
CA GLN A 59 4.02 -6.03 15.14
C GLN A 59 2.73 -5.25 14.87
N GLU A 60 2.43 -4.17 15.61
CA GLU A 60 1.25 -3.32 15.40
C GLU A 60 1.23 -2.67 14.00
N ILE A 61 2.41 -2.46 13.42
CA ILE A 61 2.58 -1.86 12.10
C ILE A 61 1.91 -2.70 11.00
N MET A 62 1.87 -4.03 11.16
CA MET A 62 1.15 -4.91 10.25
C MET A 62 -0.36 -4.60 10.25
N GLY A 63 -0.91 -4.25 11.41
CA GLY A 63 -2.29 -3.80 11.55
C GLY A 63 -2.53 -2.47 10.81
N LEU A 64 -1.60 -1.52 10.90
CA LEU A 64 -1.68 -0.25 10.18
C LEU A 64 -1.60 -0.44 8.67
N ALA A 65 -0.70 -1.30 8.19
CA ALA A 65 -0.60 -1.66 6.78
C ALA A 65 -1.89 -2.31 6.27
N ASN A 66 -2.44 -3.30 6.98
CA ASN A 66 -3.70 -3.92 6.60
C ASN A 66 -4.86 -2.90 6.55
N LYS A 67 -4.93 -1.99 7.52
CA LYS A 67 -5.95 -0.92 7.54
C LYS A 67 -5.77 0.05 6.38
N ALA A 68 -4.55 0.46 6.08
CA ALA A 68 -4.24 1.33 4.94
C ALA A 68 -4.64 0.66 3.61
N TRP A 69 -4.30 -0.62 3.44
CA TRP A 69 -4.66 -1.38 2.23
C TRP A 69 -6.17 -1.46 2.02
N LYS A 70 -6.94 -1.78 3.06
CA LYS A 70 -8.40 -1.82 3.02
C LYS A 70 -9.06 -0.45 2.81
N THR A 71 -8.33 0.64 2.97
CA THR A 71 -8.83 2.01 2.75
C THR A 71 -8.68 2.43 1.29
N VAL A 72 -7.83 1.75 0.50
CA VAL A 72 -7.76 1.97 -0.94
C VAL A 72 -9.11 1.59 -1.55
N GLY A 73 -9.84 2.58 -2.05
CA GLY A 73 -11.18 2.38 -2.61
C GLY A 73 -11.16 1.91 -4.06
N ASP A 74 -12.28 1.33 -4.49
CA ASP A 74 -12.49 0.89 -5.88
C ASP A 74 -12.35 2.05 -6.88
N THR A 75 -12.71 3.26 -6.46
CA THR A 75 -12.52 4.48 -7.25
C THR A 75 -11.05 4.79 -7.50
N THR A 76 -10.16 4.54 -6.55
CA THR A 76 -8.71 4.67 -6.76
C THR A 76 -8.28 3.66 -7.80
N VAL A 77 -8.68 2.40 -7.66
CA VAL A 77 -8.32 1.31 -8.58
C VAL A 77 -8.80 1.59 -10.01
N ALA A 78 -10.03 2.10 -10.16
CA ALA A 78 -10.62 2.41 -11.46
C ALA A 78 -9.99 3.61 -12.18
N ASN A 79 -9.31 4.50 -11.44
CA ASN A 79 -8.65 5.70 -11.98
C ASN A 79 -7.12 5.56 -12.08
N CYS A 80 -6.57 4.39 -11.74
CA CYS A 80 -5.15 4.07 -11.93
C CYS A 80 -4.90 3.61 -13.36
#